data_AF-A0A8T6QNK8-F1
#
_entry.id   AF-A0A8T6QNK8-F1
#
_cell.length_a   1.000
_cell.length_b   1.000
_cell.length_c   1.000
_cell.angle_alpha   90.00
_cell.angle_beta   90.00
_cell.angle_gamma   90.00
#
_symmetry.space_group_name_H-M   'P 1'
#
loop_
_entity.id
_entity.type
_entity.pdbx_description
1 polymer ?
#
loop_
_entity_poly.entity_id
_entity_poly.type
_entity_poly.pdbx_seq_one_letter_code
_entity_poly.pdbx_strand_id
1 'polypeptide(L)'
;MNEVKRPPVQRSYINVMEKIVVDEVNRQLHHVPGRVRRYLKIEEIVTYALNRLPTLYASSEKGLEHQQQQATRNLGRQVESAVRQAIAAVQVDPLRLSQPLYLGHPPESEAVLQALRALFNLPELDWQQALVKLSDLKNDAHTAMPQTYPESWQPGQYTSQVAWTHRRRRPRHLENEPLQPAAEQAAHEPRGGWDDPRYRL
;
A
#
# COMPACT_ATOMS: atom_id res chain seq x y z
N MET A 1 -38.98 -3.39 21.00
CA MET A 1 -38.72 -2.85 19.65
C MET A 1 -37.23 -2.89 19.42
N ASN A 2 -36.74 -3.83 18.61
CA ASN A 2 -35.31 -3.98 18.35
C ASN A 2 -34.92 -3.06 17.20
N GLU A 3 -34.06 -2.09 17.48
CA GLU A 3 -33.52 -1.16 16.50
C GLU A 3 -32.56 -1.93 15.58
N VAL A 4 -33.00 -2.20 14.35
CA VAL A 4 -32.14 -2.79 13.30
C VAL A 4 -31.10 -1.73 12.94
N LYS A 5 -29.94 -1.82 13.60
CA LYS A 5 -28.77 -0.97 13.34
C LYS A 5 -28.31 -1.27 11.91
N ARG A 6 -28.78 -0.45 10.95
CA ARG A 6 -28.37 -0.58 9.54
C ARG A 6 -26.85 -0.51 9.48
N PRO A 7 -26.19 -1.40 8.71
CA PRO A 7 -24.74 -1.33 8.55
C PRO A 7 -24.36 0.06 8.03
N PRO A 8 -23.22 0.63 8.47
CA PRO A 8 -22.80 1.95 8.04
C PRO A 8 -22.68 1.97 6.52
N VAL A 9 -23.36 2.91 5.87
CA VAL A 9 -23.29 3.12 4.42
C VAL A 9 -21.83 3.46 4.09
N GLN A 10 -21.16 2.59 3.34
CA GLN A 10 -19.78 2.82 2.91
C GLN A 10 -19.75 3.98 1.92
N ARG A 11 -19.15 5.09 2.31
CA ARG A 11 -18.88 6.22 1.42
C ARG A 11 -17.62 5.91 0.61
N SER A 12 -17.73 5.92 -0.71
CA SER A 12 -16.62 5.68 -1.63
C SER A 12 -16.35 6.89 -2.52
N TYR A 13 -15.17 6.92 -3.10
CA TYR A 13 -14.77 7.86 -4.14
C TYR A 13 -14.05 7.08 -5.24
N ILE A 14 -14.19 7.53 -6.49
CA ILE A 14 -13.56 6.88 -7.64
C ILE A 14 -12.91 7.90 -8.57
N ASN A 15 -11.80 7.52 -9.20
CA ASN A 15 -11.20 8.31 -10.26
C ASN A 15 -11.86 7.95 -11.60
N VAL A 16 -12.53 8.93 -12.20
CA VAL A 16 -13.26 8.78 -13.47
C VAL A 16 -12.32 8.37 -14.60
N MET A 17 -11.06 8.81 -14.54
CA MET A 17 -10.07 8.52 -15.57
C MET A 17 -9.74 7.04 -15.67
N GLU A 18 -9.94 6.24 -14.62
CA GLU A 18 -9.67 4.80 -14.66
C GLU A 18 -10.48 4.11 -15.75
N LYS A 19 -11.79 4.34 -15.80
CA LYS A 19 -12.66 3.76 -16.82
C LYS A 19 -12.31 4.25 -18.23
N ILE A 20 -12.13 5.56 -18.38
CA ILE A 20 -11.83 6.20 -19.68
C ILE A 20 -10.52 5.67 -20.26
N VAL A 21 -9.49 5.53 -19.42
CA VAL A 21 -8.19 4.99 -19.84
C VAL A 21 -8.29 3.51 -20.19
N VAL A 22 -9.01 2.70 -19.41
CA VAL A 22 -9.22 1.29 -19.73
C VAL A 22 -9.91 1.12 -21.08
N ASP A 23 -10.96 1.90 -21.36
CA ASP A 23 -11.67 1.87 -22.64
C ASP A 23 -10.75 2.25 -23.80
N GLU A 24 -9.91 3.27 -23.64
CA GLU A 24 -8.94 3.69 -24.65
C GLU A 24 -7.82 2.67 -24.87
N VAL A 25 -7.29 2.08 -23.79
CA VAL A 25 -6.29 1.00 -23.87
C VAL A 25 -6.86 -0.17 -24.67
N ASN A 26 -8.08 -0.59 -24.36
CA ASN A 26 -8.75 -1.62 -25.12
C ASN A 26 -8.85 -1.23 -26.59
N ARG A 27 -9.34 -0.02 -26.91
CA ARG A 27 -9.45 0.48 -28.30
C ARG A 27 -8.12 0.42 -29.06
N GLN A 28 -7.02 0.90 -28.47
CA GLN A 28 -5.72 0.88 -29.14
C GLN A 28 -5.15 -0.54 -29.26
N LEU A 29 -5.32 -1.39 -28.24
CA LEU A 29 -4.85 -2.78 -28.27
C LEU A 29 -5.57 -3.65 -29.31
N HIS A 30 -6.80 -3.31 -29.72
CA HIS A 30 -7.47 -3.98 -30.85
C HIS A 30 -6.69 -3.84 -32.17
N HIS A 31 -5.89 -2.78 -32.31
CA HIS A 31 -5.09 -2.52 -33.50
C HIS A 31 -3.67 -3.12 -33.41
N VAL A 32 -3.29 -3.67 -32.26
CA VAL A 32 -1.97 -4.29 -32.04
C VAL A 32 -1.99 -5.76 -32.49
N PRO A 33 -0.98 -6.24 -33.22
CA PRO A 33 -0.90 -7.65 -33.63
C PRO A 33 -0.98 -8.61 -32.43
N GLY A 34 -1.76 -9.68 -32.55
CA GLY A 34 -2.00 -10.64 -31.46
C GLY A 34 -0.74 -11.28 -30.87
N ARG A 35 0.33 -11.42 -31.68
CA ARG A 35 1.65 -11.92 -31.23
C ARG A 35 2.32 -11.02 -30.20
N VAL A 36 2.10 -9.71 -30.28
CA VAL A 36 2.64 -8.72 -29.32
C VAL A 36 1.68 -8.58 -28.14
N ARG A 37 0.37 -8.54 -28.42
CA ARG A 37 -0.68 -8.36 -27.41
C ARG A 37 -0.61 -9.37 -26.26
N ARG A 38 -0.20 -10.62 -26.51
CA ARG A 38 -0.05 -11.68 -25.48
C ARG A 38 0.98 -11.37 -24.38
N TYR A 39 1.91 -10.47 -24.63
CA TYR A 39 2.96 -10.09 -23.66
C TYR A 39 2.66 -8.74 -22.99
N LEU A 40 1.62 -8.04 -23.44
CA LEU A 40 1.23 -6.74 -22.89
C LEU A 40 0.29 -6.94 -21.70
N LYS A 41 0.74 -6.51 -20.52
CA LYS A 41 -0.06 -6.47 -19.31
C LYS A 41 -0.89 -5.19 -19.30
N ILE A 42 -2.21 -5.33 -19.28
CA ILE A 42 -3.13 -4.18 -19.37
C ILE A 42 -2.95 -3.28 -18.13
N GLU A 43 -2.75 -3.89 -16.96
CA GLU A 43 -2.56 -3.21 -15.68
C GLU A 43 -1.36 -2.26 -15.74
N GLU A 44 -0.26 -2.67 -16.38
CA GLU A 44 0.93 -1.83 -16.54
C GLU A 44 0.70 -0.66 -17.50
N ILE A 45 -0.02 -0.91 -18.60
CA ILE A 45 -0.36 0.14 -19.57
C ILE A 45 -1.27 1.18 -18.91
N VAL A 46 -2.33 0.72 -18.22
CA VAL A 46 -3.29 1.58 -17.54
C VAL A 46 -2.61 2.40 -16.44
N THR A 47 -1.80 1.77 -15.57
CA THR A 47 -1.08 2.48 -14.52
C THR A 47 -0.05 3.47 -15.08
N TYR A 48 0.67 3.11 -16.14
CA TYR A 48 1.61 4.01 -16.81
C TYR A 48 0.90 5.24 -17.38
N ALA A 49 -0.26 5.05 -18.02
CA ALA A 49 -1.05 6.13 -18.60
C ALA A 49 -1.66 7.03 -17.51
N LEU A 50 -2.28 6.44 -16.49
CA LEU A 50 -2.92 7.18 -15.38
C LEU A 50 -1.92 8.06 -14.63
N ASN A 51 -0.68 7.60 -14.44
CA ASN A 51 0.38 8.37 -13.78
C ASN A 51 0.82 9.62 -14.58
N ARG A 52 0.31 9.83 -15.79
CA ARG A 52 0.62 10.96 -16.69
C ARG A 52 -0.60 11.81 -17.01
N LEU A 53 -1.76 11.46 -16.47
CA LEU A 53 -3.03 12.14 -16.72
C LEU A 53 -3.50 12.85 -15.45
N PRO A 54 -4.21 13.98 -15.58
CA PRO A 54 -4.83 14.60 -14.42
C PRO A 54 -5.88 13.66 -13.82
N THR A 55 -5.93 13.55 -12.49
CA THR A 55 -6.92 12.72 -11.78
C THR A 55 -8.24 13.47 -11.66
N LEU A 56 -9.36 12.77 -11.87
CA LEU A 56 -10.71 13.35 -11.77
C LEU A 56 -11.54 12.52 -10.80
N TYR A 57 -11.53 12.88 -9.52
CA TYR A 57 -12.27 12.16 -8.50
C TYR A 57 -13.73 12.61 -8.40
N ALA A 58 -14.61 11.65 -8.11
CA ALA A 58 -16.00 11.89 -7.77
C ALA A 58 -16.42 11.03 -6.57
N SER A 59 -17.23 11.62 -5.67
CA SER A 59 -17.85 10.96 -4.51
C SER A 59 -19.38 10.98 -4.59
N SER A 60 -19.94 11.37 -5.74
CA SER A 60 -21.38 11.41 -6.01
C SER A 60 -21.64 11.09 -7.48
N GLU A 61 -22.82 10.58 -7.79
CA GLU A 61 -23.23 10.24 -9.17
C GLU A 61 -23.21 11.46 -10.09
N LYS A 62 -23.79 12.59 -9.63
CA LYS A 62 -23.75 13.85 -10.39
C LYS A 62 -22.32 14.35 -10.62
N GLY A 63 -21.44 14.20 -9.61
CA GLY A 63 -20.02 14.51 -9.76
C GLY A 63 -19.35 13.62 -10.80
N LEU A 64 -19.69 12.33 -10.82
CA LEU A 64 -19.16 11.36 -11.77
C LEU A 64 -19.51 11.74 -13.21
N GLU A 65 -20.79 12.06 -13.47
CA GLU A 65 -21.25 12.48 -14.79
C GLU A 65 -20.57 13.76 -15.26
N HIS A 66 -20.44 14.75 -14.37
CA HIS A 66 -19.75 16.00 -14.68
C HIS A 66 -18.28 15.77 -15.05
N GLN A 67 -17.56 14.98 -14.25
CA GLN A 67 -16.16 14.65 -14.52
C GLN A 67 -15.99 13.85 -15.82
N GLN A 68 -16.92 12.94 -16.14
CA GLN A 68 -16.90 12.22 -17.43
C GLN A 68 -17.05 13.18 -18.61
N GLN A 69 -18.01 14.11 -18.55
CA GLN A 69 -18.21 15.09 -19.62
C GLN A 69 -16.98 15.99 -19.79
N GLN A 70 -16.38 16.43 -18.69
CA GLN A 70 -15.16 17.23 -18.71
C GLN A 70 -13.99 16.47 -19.34
N ALA A 71 -13.78 15.21 -18.96
CA ALA A 71 -12.73 14.36 -19.49
C ALA A 71 -12.88 14.17 -21.02
N THR A 72 -14.08 13.82 -21.48
CA THR A 72 -14.36 13.60 -22.90
C THR A 72 -14.12 14.85 -23.74
N ARG A 73 -14.50 16.03 -23.23
CA ARG A 73 -14.35 17.30 -23.97
C ARG A 73 -12.91 17.78 -24.02
N ASN A 74 -12.17 17.67 -22.92
CA ASN A 74 -10.89 18.38 -22.76
C ASN A 74 -9.66 17.48 -22.79
N LEU A 75 -9.80 16.20 -22.44
CA LEU A 75 -8.67 15.30 -22.22
C LEU A 75 -8.52 14.19 -23.26
N GLY A 76 -9.47 14.03 -24.20
CA GLY A 76 -9.44 12.95 -25.20
C GLY A 76 -8.08 12.77 -25.88
N ARG A 77 -7.52 13.84 -26.47
CA ARG A 77 -6.20 13.79 -27.12
C ARG A 77 -5.05 13.45 -26.16
N GLN A 78 -5.12 13.93 -24.92
CA GLN A 78 -4.09 13.64 -23.91
C GLN A 78 -4.15 12.17 -23.50
N VAL A 79 -5.36 11.62 -23.31
CA VAL A 79 -5.59 10.21 -23.02
C VAL A 79 -5.06 9.33 -24.16
N GLU A 80 -5.40 9.65 -25.41
CA GLU A 80 -4.89 8.92 -26.57
C GLU A 80 -3.36 8.89 -26.62
N SER A 81 -2.73 10.06 -26.41
CA SER A 81 -1.26 10.18 -26.41
C SER A 81 -0.62 9.42 -25.25
N ALA A 82 -1.17 9.53 -24.04
CA ALA A 82 -0.65 8.86 -22.86
C ALA A 82 -0.74 7.32 -23.01
N VAL A 83 -1.85 6.81 -23.53
CA VAL A 83 -2.02 5.38 -23.80
C VAL A 83 -1.07 4.90 -24.88
N ARG A 84 -0.85 5.67 -25.95
CA ARG A 84 0.13 5.33 -26.99
C ARG A 84 1.54 5.22 -26.43
N GLN A 85 1.94 6.18 -25.59
CA GLN A 85 3.22 6.15 -24.90
C GLN A 85 3.33 4.98 -23.92
N ALA A 86 2.23 4.64 -23.23
CA ALA A 86 2.18 3.50 -22.33
C ALA A 86 2.41 2.18 -23.05
N ILE A 87 1.72 1.97 -24.17
CA ILE A 87 1.91 0.78 -25.01
C ILE A 87 3.36 0.69 -25.48
N ALA A 88 3.92 1.79 -25.98
CA ALA A 88 5.32 1.82 -26.41
C ALA A 88 6.29 1.49 -25.27
N ALA A 89 6.09 2.06 -24.08
CA ALA A 89 6.95 1.82 -22.92
C ALA A 89 6.90 0.36 -22.44
N VAL A 90 5.72 -0.27 -22.42
CA VAL A 90 5.58 -1.68 -22.03
C VAL A 90 6.12 -2.62 -23.11
N GLN A 91 6.07 -2.22 -24.39
CA GLN A 91 6.67 -2.99 -25.49
C GLN A 91 8.21 -3.02 -25.46
N VAL A 92 8.87 -2.04 -24.82
CA VAL A 92 10.34 -1.99 -24.75
C VAL A 92 10.90 -3.17 -23.94
N ASP A 93 10.20 -3.63 -22.91
CA ASP A 93 10.63 -4.78 -22.09
C ASP A 93 9.46 -5.74 -21.80
N PRO A 94 9.03 -6.56 -22.78
CA PRO A 94 7.88 -7.45 -22.63
C PRO A 94 8.13 -8.64 -21.69
N LEU A 95 9.40 -8.95 -21.40
CA LEU A 95 9.80 -10.04 -20.53
C LEU A 95 10.03 -9.59 -19.08
N ARG A 96 9.76 -8.32 -18.77
CA ARG A 96 9.88 -7.79 -17.42
C ARG A 96 8.97 -8.58 -16.46
N LEU A 97 9.61 -9.20 -15.48
CA LEU A 97 8.92 -9.81 -14.36
C LEU A 97 8.41 -8.70 -13.44
N SER A 98 7.11 -8.43 -13.52
CA SER A 98 6.41 -7.59 -12.55
C SER A 98 5.54 -8.47 -11.67
N GLN A 99 5.66 -8.30 -10.36
CA GLN A 99 4.78 -8.93 -9.38
C GLN A 99 3.48 -8.12 -9.29
N PRO A 100 2.31 -8.70 -9.62
CA PRO A 100 1.05 -7.97 -9.56
C PRO A 100 0.68 -7.58 -8.13
N LEU A 101 -0.03 -6.46 -7.98
CA LEU A 101 -0.67 -6.09 -6.72
C LEU A 101 -2.02 -6.81 -6.61
N TYR A 102 -2.24 -7.52 -5.51
CA TYR A 102 -3.51 -8.17 -5.21
C TYR A 102 -4.29 -7.32 -4.19
N LEU A 103 -5.47 -6.85 -4.58
CA LEU A 103 -6.39 -6.15 -3.69
C LEU A 103 -7.34 -7.18 -3.07
N GLY A 104 -7.34 -7.30 -1.75
CA GLY A 104 -8.14 -8.28 -1.00
C GLY A 104 -7.27 -9.31 -0.29
N HIS A 105 -7.91 -10.33 0.25
CA HIS A 105 -7.17 -11.40 0.92
C HIS A 105 -6.59 -12.38 -0.12
N PRO A 106 -5.35 -12.87 0.07
CA PRO A 106 -4.73 -13.83 -0.86
C PRO A 106 -5.61 -15.08 -1.02
N PRO A 107 -5.51 -15.86 -2.12
CA PRO A 107 -6.34 -17.06 -2.31
C PRO A 107 -6.21 -18.06 -1.15
N GLU A 108 -5.03 -18.12 -0.53
CA GLU A 108 -4.75 -18.91 0.68
C GLU A 108 -5.60 -18.49 1.88
N SER A 109 -6.02 -17.23 1.93
CA SER A 109 -6.87 -16.72 3.00
C SER A 109 -8.24 -17.40 3.00
N GLU A 110 -8.89 -17.64 1.86
CA GLU A 110 -10.20 -18.30 1.86
C GLU A 110 -10.07 -19.73 2.37
N ALA A 111 -8.96 -20.41 2.04
CA ALA A 111 -8.65 -21.72 2.61
C ALA A 111 -8.43 -21.65 4.14
N VAL A 112 -7.76 -20.61 4.63
CA VAL A 112 -7.59 -20.36 6.07
C VAL A 112 -8.94 -20.05 6.73
N LEU A 113 -9.80 -19.23 6.12
CA LEU A 113 -11.12 -18.91 6.65
C LEU A 113 -12.01 -20.15 6.68
N GLN A 114 -11.93 -21.00 5.66
CA GLN A 114 -12.63 -22.29 5.61
C GLN A 114 -12.14 -23.23 6.72
N ALA A 115 -10.83 -23.28 6.98
CA ALA A 115 -10.28 -24.04 8.09
C ALA A 115 -10.73 -23.48 9.46
N LEU A 116 -10.79 -22.15 9.61
CA LEU A 116 -11.29 -21.50 10.82
C LEU A 116 -12.79 -21.76 11.02
N ARG A 117 -13.61 -21.74 9.97
CA ARG A 117 -15.04 -22.13 10.01
C ARG A 117 -15.20 -23.55 10.54
N ALA A 118 -14.39 -24.49 10.04
CA ALA A 118 -14.41 -25.87 10.50
C ALA A 118 -13.97 -26.02 11.96
N LEU A 119 -12.91 -25.30 12.35
CA LEU A 119 -12.37 -25.34 13.71
C LEU A 119 -13.33 -24.76 14.75
N PHE A 120 -13.99 -23.65 14.42
CA PHE A 120 -14.98 -23.01 15.32
C PHE A 120 -16.40 -23.56 15.17
N ASN A 121 -16.62 -24.51 14.24
CA ASN A 121 -17.93 -25.05 13.88
C ASN A 121 -18.97 -23.96 13.55
N LEU A 122 -18.53 -22.92 12.83
CA LEU A 122 -19.35 -21.77 12.45
C LEU A 122 -19.31 -21.60 10.93
N PRO A 123 -20.36 -22.02 10.20
CA PRO A 123 -20.35 -22.03 8.74
C PRO A 123 -20.38 -20.63 8.12
N GLU A 124 -20.93 -19.64 8.83
CA GLU A 124 -21.03 -18.24 8.37
C GLU A 124 -19.94 -17.34 8.96
N LEU A 125 -18.83 -17.91 9.44
CA LEU A 125 -17.73 -17.13 10.01
C LEU A 125 -17.10 -16.22 8.94
N ASP A 126 -17.09 -14.91 9.22
CA ASP A 126 -16.37 -13.90 8.45
C ASP A 126 -15.00 -13.58 9.09
N TRP A 127 -14.15 -12.84 8.35
CA TRP A 127 -12.82 -12.47 8.82
C TRP A 127 -12.82 -11.65 10.10
N GLN A 128 -13.79 -10.75 10.28
CA GLN A 128 -13.84 -9.90 11.46
C GLN A 128 -14.17 -10.72 12.71
N GLN A 129 -15.13 -11.65 12.59
CA GLN A 129 -15.51 -12.58 13.65
C GLN A 129 -14.40 -13.59 13.95
N ALA A 130 -13.71 -14.09 12.92
CA ALA A 130 -12.57 -14.98 13.08
C ALA A 130 -11.43 -14.32 13.86
N LEU A 131 -11.12 -13.05 13.57
CA LEU A 131 -10.09 -12.30 14.28
C LEU A 131 -10.44 -12.06 15.75
N VAL A 132 -11.70 -11.74 16.06
CA VAL A 132 -12.16 -11.59 17.46
C VAL A 132 -11.99 -12.91 18.22
N LYS A 133 -12.46 -14.03 17.66
CA LYS A 133 -12.34 -15.34 18.31
C LYS A 133 -10.90 -15.78 18.54
N LEU A 134 -10.01 -15.52 17.58
CA LEU A 134 -8.59 -15.80 17.74
C LEU A 134 -7.97 -14.92 18.83
N SER A 135 -8.41 -13.66 18.96
CA SER A 135 -7.95 -12.78 20.04
C SER A 135 -8.43 -13.25 21.42
N ASP A 136 -9.67 -13.73 21.52
CA ASP A 136 -10.23 -14.30 22.76
C ASP A 136 -9.46 -15.56 23.17
N LEU A 137 -9.24 -16.51 22.23
CA LEU A 137 -8.47 -17.72 22.48
C LEU A 137 -7.03 -17.44 22.93
N LYS A 138 -6.38 -16.42 22.36
CA LYS A 138 -5.03 -16.03 22.77
C LYS A 138 -5.01 -15.54 24.23
N ASN A 139 -6.03 -14.78 24.63
CA ASN A 139 -6.16 -14.29 26.00
C ASN A 139 -6.47 -15.43 26.99
N ASP A 140 -7.31 -16.39 26.59
CA ASP A 140 -7.62 -17.58 27.39
C ASP A 140 -6.40 -18.50 27.56
N ALA A 141 -5.59 -18.66 26.51
CA ALA A 141 -4.35 -19.46 26.57
C ALA A 141 -3.29 -18.86 27.51
N HIS A 142 -3.24 -17.53 27.66
CA HIS A 142 -2.38 -16.88 28.67
C HIS A 142 -2.89 -17.05 30.10
N THR A 143 -4.19 -17.32 30.27
CA THR A 143 -4.82 -17.54 31.59
C THR A 143 -4.71 -18.99 32.05
N ALA A 144 -4.56 -19.93 31.12
CA ALA A 144 -4.56 -21.38 31.39
C ALA A 144 -3.20 -22.00 31.78
N MET A 145 -2.09 -21.25 31.74
CA MET A 145 -0.81 -21.72 32.29
C MET A 145 -0.78 -21.40 33.80
N PRO A 146 -0.87 -22.40 34.71
CA PRO A 146 -0.66 -22.12 36.12
C PRO A 146 0.80 -21.68 36.29
N GLN A 147 1.02 -20.52 36.90
CA GLN A 147 2.34 -20.15 37.41
C GLN A 147 2.68 -21.06 38.61
N THR A 148 2.95 -22.34 38.36
CA THR A 148 3.60 -23.18 39.37
C THR A 148 5.07 -22.79 39.37
N TYR A 149 5.41 -21.81 40.20
CA TYR A 149 6.78 -21.69 40.67
C TYR A 149 7.09 -22.96 41.48
N PRO A 150 8.24 -23.60 41.30
CA PRO A 150 8.68 -24.61 42.25
C PRO A 150 8.73 -23.97 43.65
N GLU A 151 8.34 -24.72 44.67
CA GLU A 151 8.14 -24.30 46.07
C GLU A 151 9.39 -23.64 46.71
N SER A 152 10.53 -23.68 46.03
CA SER A 152 11.77 -22.98 46.37
C SER A 152 11.82 -21.50 45.98
N TRP A 153 10.79 -20.95 45.33
CA TRP A 153 10.77 -19.54 44.94
C TRP A 153 9.74 -18.73 45.74
N GLN A 154 10.22 -18.03 46.77
CA GLN A 154 9.45 -17.00 47.48
C GLN A 154 10.00 -15.60 47.13
N PRO A 155 9.17 -14.66 46.64
CA PRO A 155 9.62 -13.30 46.38
C PRO A 155 9.77 -12.55 47.71
N GLY A 156 11.02 -12.32 48.12
CA GLY A 156 11.32 -11.54 49.32
C GLY A 156 12.79 -11.44 49.72
N GLN A 157 13.70 -12.20 49.10
CA GLN A 157 15.10 -12.25 49.58
C GLN A 157 16.17 -11.87 48.55
N TYR A 158 15.81 -11.29 47.41
CA TYR A 158 16.79 -10.62 46.56
C TYR A 158 16.58 -9.11 46.62
N THR A 159 17.11 -8.51 47.68
CA THR A 159 17.49 -7.10 47.61
C THR A 159 18.68 -7.00 46.66
N SER A 160 18.47 -6.57 45.43
CA SER A 160 19.45 -5.72 44.75
C SER A 160 18.86 -5.19 43.45
N GLN A 161 18.85 -3.86 43.41
CA GLN A 161 18.71 -3.01 42.24
C GLN A 161 19.35 -3.65 41.00
N VAL A 162 18.57 -3.97 39.98
CA VAL A 162 19.10 -4.04 38.62
C VAL A 162 18.16 -3.31 37.68
N ALA A 163 18.53 -2.06 37.44
CA ALA A 163 18.02 -1.22 36.38
C ALA A 163 18.51 -1.77 35.02
N TRP A 164 17.61 -2.30 34.20
CA TRP A 164 17.93 -2.61 32.81
C TRP A 164 17.85 -1.33 31.97
N THR A 165 18.91 -0.52 32.02
CA THR A 165 19.27 0.36 30.92
C THR A 165 20.45 -0.29 30.19
N HIS A 166 20.25 -0.79 28.99
CA HIS A 166 21.38 -1.07 28.09
C HIS A 166 21.12 -0.56 26.68
N ARG A 167 21.54 0.70 26.55
CA ARG A 167 22.06 1.41 25.38
C ARG A 167 22.91 0.49 24.48
N ARG A 168 22.62 0.48 23.17
CA ARG A 168 23.49 -0.13 22.16
C ARG A 168 24.85 0.58 22.15
N ARG A 169 25.96 -0.16 22.27
CA ARG A 169 27.33 0.37 22.12
C ARG A 169 27.81 0.27 20.67
N ARG A 170 28.36 1.37 20.16
CA ARG A 170 29.20 1.43 18.96
C ARG A 170 30.57 0.76 19.21
N PRO A 171 31.24 0.19 18.19
CA PRO A 171 32.61 -0.33 18.31
C PRO A 171 33.69 0.76 18.45
N ARG A 172 34.84 0.36 18.97
CA ARG A 172 35.70 1.12 19.90
C ARG A 172 37.04 1.59 19.32
N HIS A 173 37.13 1.91 18.02
CA HIS A 173 38.41 2.27 17.38
C HIS A 173 38.53 3.73 16.87
N LEU A 174 37.69 4.65 17.35
CA LEU A 174 37.83 6.10 17.08
C LEU A 174 37.68 6.97 18.36
N GLU A 175 37.92 6.40 19.55
CA GLU A 175 37.66 7.07 20.85
C GLU A 175 38.77 8.01 21.36
N ASN A 176 39.76 8.36 20.52
CA ASN A 176 40.81 9.32 20.90
C ASN A 176 40.83 10.53 19.96
N GLU A 177 39.83 11.40 20.06
CA GLU A 177 40.03 12.84 19.86
C GLU A 177 39.13 13.63 20.83
N PRO A 178 39.68 14.55 21.65
CA PRO A 178 38.90 15.35 22.58
C PRO A 178 38.20 16.53 21.88
N LEU A 179 37.04 16.86 22.44
CA LEU A 179 36.10 17.92 22.06
C LEU A 179 36.72 19.34 22.02
N GLN A 180 36.29 20.14 21.05
CA GLN A 180 36.22 21.60 21.18
C GLN A 180 34.84 22.12 20.72
N PRO A 181 34.18 22.99 21.50
CA PRO A 181 33.07 23.80 21.03
C PRO A 181 33.54 25.25 20.77
N ALA A 182 33.21 25.84 19.63
CA ALA A 182 33.14 27.29 19.50
C ALA A 182 32.29 27.70 18.30
N ALA A 183 31.61 28.82 18.49
CA ALA A 183 30.53 29.36 17.69
C ALA A 183 30.98 30.07 16.40
N GLU A 184 29.95 30.34 15.58
CA GLU A 184 29.71 31.60 14.87
C GLU A 184 30.27 31.86 13.46
N GLN A 185 29.31 32.30 12.61
CA GLN A 185 29.43 33.16 11.41
C GLN A 185 29.96 32.49 10.13
N ALA A 186 29.42 32.68 8.92
CA ALA A 186 28.35 33.52 8.36
C ALA A 186 27.95 32.88 7.00
N ALA A 187 26.65 32.73 6.70
CA ALA A 187 25.90 33.55 5.75
C ALA A 187 25.84 33.03 4.29
N HIS A 188 24.68 33.33 3.67
CA HIS A 188 24.31 33.31 2.25
C HIS A 188 23.66 32.03 1.65
N GLU A 189 22.32 32.00 1.73
CA GLU A 189 21.45 31.64 0.59
C GLU A 189 21.71 32.60 -0.61
N PRO A 190 21.43 32.26 -1.90
CA PRO A 190 20.06 31.92 -2.34
C PRO A 190 19.87 30.98 -3.55
N ARG A 191 18.58 30.66 -3.75
CA ARG A 191 17.82 30.20 -4.94
C ARG A 191 18.44 30.40 -6.35
N GLY A 192 18.22 29.41 -7.21
CA GLY A 192 18.31 29.48 -8.69
C GLY A 192 18.61 28.08 -9.24
N GLY A 193 17.72 27.40 -9.96
CA GLY A 193 17.39 27.67 -11.36
C GLY A 193 18.05 26.59 -12.22
N TRP A 194 17.28 25.63 -12.73
CA TRP A 194 17.75 24.58 -13.64
C TRP A 194 18.06 25.19 -15.00
N ASP A 195 19.22 25.82 -15.14
CA ASP A 195 19.76 26.30 -16.40
C ASP A 195 21.22 25.81 -16.50
N ASP A 196 21.38 24.49 -16.68
CA ASP A 196 22.67 23.89 -17.02
C ASP A 196 22.77 23.76 -18.56
N PRO A 197 23.69 24.49 -19.22
CA PRO A 197 23.85 24.48 -20.68
C PRO A 197 24.40 23.16 -21.26
N ARG A 198 24.56 22.12 -20.44
CA ARG A 198 25.03 20.79 -20.87
C ARG A 198 23.97 19.91 -21.54
N TYR A 199 22.71 20.36 -21.62
CA TYR A 199 21.60 19.61 -22.22
C TYR A 199 20.91 20.35 -23.39
N ARG A 200 21.67 21.00 -24.27
CA ARG A 200 21.18 21.42 -25.59
C ARG A 200 21.82 20.56 -26.68
N LEU A 201 21.04 19.65 -27.23
CA LEU A 201 21.25 18.98 -28.53
C LEU A 201 19.97 19.13 -29.34
#